data_AF-A0A192H0N7-F1
#
_entry.id   AF-A0A192H0N7-F1
#
_cell.length_a   1.000
_cell.length_b   1.000
_cell.length_c   1.000
_cell.angle_alpha   90.00
_cell.angle_beta   90.00
_cell.angle_gamma   90.00
#
_symmetry.space_group_name_H-M   'P 1'
#
loop_
_entity.id
_entity.type
_entity.pdbx_description
1 polymer ?
#
loop_
_entity_poly.entity_id
_entity_poly.type
_entity_poly.pdbx_seq_one_letter_code
_entity_poly.pdbx_strand_id
1 'polypeptide(L)'
;MFNMIRGDFYRLKHSKGFYITEFILIALVLSSVLTGTLGTIGARSDSIEEFQQAGGAWNAVKATKLMTSMCSFLIYLILPLFIMTTGFEFSRRSYKNPLSSGMTRLNYYLSKYSVFIVIVLLQVILYYGTVYVVTGIKNGFGIFTLNFGIKMAQAILLQLLLLLAIFSVSILVLFITFSTISAVVTTIIFPLLVNILHMIFIKVAWLKYFDFQGTIDSAYFTHFQPKI
;
A
#
# COMPACT_ATOMS: atom_id res chain seq x y z
N MET A 1 9.51 -12.83 21.66
CA MET A 1 9.10 -12.14 20.42
C MET A 1 7.94 -12.86 19.70
N PHE A 2 8.10 -14.12 19.29
CA PHE A 2 7.06 -14.86 18.54
C PHE A 2 5.67 -14.92 19.19
N ASN A 3 5.57 -15.08 20.52
CA ASN A 3 4.27 -15.07 21.21
C ASN A 3 3.53 -13.74 21.07
N MET A 4 4.26 -12.62 21.00
CA MET A 4 3.68 -11.29 20.79
C MET A 4 3.15 -11.14 19.36
N ILE A 5 3.93 -11.59 18.36
CA ILE A 5 3.51 -11.65 16.96
C ILE A 5 2.21 -12.47 16.83
N ARG A 6 2.16 -13.66 17.45
CA ARG A 6 0.97 -14.51 17.44
C ARG A 6 -0.24 -13.82 18.09
N GLY A 7 -0.02 -13.12 19.21
CA GLY A 7 -1.06 -12.34 19.87
C GLY A 7 -1.61 -11.20 19.01
N ASP A 8 -0.75 -10.51 18.28
CA ASP A 8 -1.17 -9.43 17.37
C ASP A 8 -1.99 -9.96 16.19
N PHE A 9 -1.55 -11.06 15.55
CA PHE A 9 -2.36 -11.71 14.50
C PHE A 9 -3.69 -12.24 15.03
N TYR A 10 -3.70 -12.81 16.24
CA TYR A 10 -4.92 -13.30 16.86
C TYR A 10 -5.93 -12.17 17.07
N ARG A 11 -5.48 -11.02 17.60
CA ARG A 11 -6.30 -9.81 17.76
C ARG A 11 -6.80 -9.29 16.41
N LEU A 12 -5.94 -9.28 15.40
CA LEU A 12 -6.31 -8.80 14.05
C LEU A 12 -7.41 -9.66 13.44
N LYS A 13 -7.27 -10.99 13.47
CA LYS A 13 -8.26 -11.94 12.94
C LYS A 13 -9.63 -11.88 13.62
N HIS A 14 -9.69 -11.42 14.87
CA HIS A 14 -10.94 -11.27 15.61
C HIS A 14 -11.47 -9.84 15.64
N SER A 15 -10.77 -8.90 15.00
CA SER A 15 -11.20 -7.51 14.92
C SER A 15 -12.27 -7.34 13.84
N LYS A 16 -13.44 -6.81 14.20
CA LYS A 16 -14.46 -6.40 13.23
C LYS A 16 -13.91 -5.37 12.23
N GLY A 17 -13.03 -4.49 12.71
CA GLY A 17 -12.42 -3.45 11.90
C GLY A 17 -11.54 -3.99 10.76
N PHE A 18 -10.88 -5.13 10.98
CA PHE A 18 -10.09 -5.81 9.94
C PHE A 18 -11.00 -6.25 8.78
N TYR A 19 -12.11 -6.93 9.07
CA TYR A 19 -13.04 -7.36 8.03
C TYR A 19 -13.72 -6.19 7.32
N ILE A 20 -13.99 -5.09 8.03
CA ILE A 20 -14.52 -3.86 7.41
C ILE A 20 -13.51 -3.27 6.42
N THR A 21 -12.21 -3.22 6.76
CA THR A 21 -11.18 -2.74 5.82
C THR A 21 -11.04 -3.63 4.60
N GLU A 22 -11.09 -4.96 4.76
CA GLU A 22 -11.04 -5.87 3.60
C GLU A 22 -12.26 -5.69 2.70
N PHE A 23 -13.45 -5.54 3.30
CA PHE A 23 -14.67 -5.31 2.55
C PHE A 23 -14.61 -4.00 1.74
N ILE A 24 -14.12 -2.92 2.34
CA ILE A 24 -13.94 -1.63 1.66
C ILE A 24 -12.94 -1.75 0.50
N LEU A 25 -11.82 -2.47 0.70
CA LEU A 25 -10.84 -2.70 -0.35
C LEU A 25 -11.48 -3.44 -1.55
N ILE A 26 -12.21 -4.53 -1.26
CA ILE A 26 -12.88 -5.31 -2.30
C ILE A 26 -13.96 -4.47 -3.00
N ALA A 27 -14.74 -3.68 -2.26
CA ALA A 27 -15.76 -2.79 -2.82
C ALA A 27 -15.16 -1.70 -3.72
N LEU A 28 -14.01 -1.14 -3.34
CA LEU A 28 -13.29 -0.16 -4.15
C LEU A 28 -12.83 -0.78 -5.47
N VAL A 29 -12.23 -1.98 -5.43
CA VAL A 29 -11.82 -2.71 -6.63
C VAL A 29 -13.02 -3.03 -7.51
N LEU A 30 -14.11 -3.55 -6.93
CA LEU A 30 -15.34 -3.86 -7.64
C LEU A 30 -15.92 -2.62 -8.33
N SER A 31 -15.98 -1.49 -7.64
CA SER A 31 -16.47 -0.23 -8.20
C SER A 31 -15.68 0.14 -9.46
N SER A 32 -14.35 0.18 -9.38
CA SER A 32 -13.48 0.51 -10.53
C SER A 32 -13.62 -0.46 -11.70
N VAL A 33 -13.75 -1.77 -11.43
CA VAL A 33 -13.91 -2.77 -12.49
C VAL A 33 -15.31 -2.70 -13.12
N LEU A 34 -16.35 -2.38 -12.34
CA LEU A 34 -17.72 -2.27 -12.84
C LEU A 34 -17.88 -1.01 -13.71
N THR A 35 -17.40 0.13 -13.26
CA THR A 35 -17.46 1.40 -13.98
C THR A 35 -16.47 1.49 -15.14
N GLY A 36 -15.39 0.71 -15.12
CA GLY A 36 -14.29 0.87 -16.08
C GLY A 36 -13.56 2.21 -15.89
N THR A 37 -13.56 2.72 -14.66
CA THR A 37 -12.90 4.00 -14.32
C THR A 37 -11.88 3.80 -13.21
N LEU A 38 -10.73 4.44 -13.39
CA LEU A 38 -9.70 4.50 -12.36
C LEU A 38 -9.98 5.68 -11.42
N GLY A 39 -9.99 5.43 -10.13
CA GLY A 39 -9.86 6.50 -9.13
C GLY A 39 -8.44 7.07 -9.18
N THR A 40 -8.27 8.35 -8.84
CA THR A 40 -6.92 8.94 -8.72
C THR A 40 -6.81 9.68 -7.39
N ILE A 41 -5.66 9.56 -6.73
CA ILE A 41 -5.26 10.37 -5.59
C ILE A 41 -3.97 11.09 -6.01
N GLY A 42 -4.11 12.21 -6.70
CA GLY A 42 -2.99 12.98 -7.25
C GLY A 42 -3.11 13.25 -8.75
N ALA A 43 -2.04 13.78 -9.34
CA ALA A 43 -1.95 14.08 -10.76
C ALA A 43 -1.87 12.79 -11.58
N ARG A 44 -2.70 12.67 -12.62
CA ARG A 44 -2.62 11.57 -13.58
C ARG A 44 -1.50 11.80 -14.57
N SER A 45 -0.74 10.76 -14.87
CA SER A 45 0.21 10.83 -15.99
C SER A 45 -0.52 10.57 -17.31
N ASP A 46 -0.17 11.31 -18.36
CA ASP A 46 -0.74 11.19 -19.70
C ASP A 46 -0.72 9.74 -20.23
N SER A 47 0.33 8.98 -19.90
CA SER A 47 0.48 7.56 -20.27
C SER A 47 -0.62 6.63 -19.74
N ILE A 48 -1.25 6.98 -18.61
CA ILE A 48 -2.35 6.21 -18.02
C ILE A 48 -3.65 6.51 -18.77
N GLU A 49 -3.88 7.77 -19.15
CA GLU A 49 -5.08 8.20 -19.86
C GLU A 49 -5.13 7.61 -21.28
N GLU A 50 -4.00 7.65 -21.98
CA GLU A 50 -3.87 7.00 -23.29
C GLU A 50 -4.13 5.49 -23.21
N PHE A 51 -3.59 4.82 -22.18
CA PHE A 51 -3.78 3.36 -22.01
C PHE A 51 -5.22 2.99 -21.58
N GLN A 52 -5.89 3.88 -20.84
CA GLN A 52 -7.30 3.74 -20.49
C GLN A 52 -8.19 3.84 -21.75
N GLN A 53 -7.89 4.78 -22.64
CA GLN A 53 -8.65 5.02 -23.88
C GLN A 53 -8.29 4.03 -25.01
N ALA A 54 -7.10 3.41 -24.97
CA ALA A 54 -6.64 2.44 -25.95
C ALA A 54 -7.33 1.06 -25.80
N GLY A 55 -8.57 0.94 -26.27
CA GLY A 55 -9.28 -0.33 -26.50
C GLY A 55 -10.25 -0.75 -25.40
N GLY A 56 -11.27 -1.52 -25.82
CA GLY A 56 -12.52 -1.85 -25.12
C GLY A 56 -12.45 -2.51 -23.73
N ALA A 57 -13.42 -3.36 -23.40
CA ALA A 57 -13.62 -3.90 -22.05
C ALA A 57 -12.31 -4.47 -21.46
N TRP A 58 -11.99 -4.08 -20.22
CA TRP A 58 -10.73 -4.45 -19.58
C TRP A 58 -10.71 -5.94 -19.28
N ASN A 59 -9.81 -6.71 -19.89
CA ASN A 59 -9.51 -8.08 -19.46
C ASN A 59 -8.63 -8.08 -18.20
N ALA A 60 -8.47 -9.23 -17.53
CA ALA A 60 -7.74 -9.29 -16.26
C ALA A 60 -6.29 -8.77 -16.36
N VAL A 61 -5.58 -9.10 -17.44
CA VAL A 61 -4.22 -8.59 -17.69
C VAL A 61 -4.19 -7.06 -17.83
N LYS A 62 -5.09 -6.46 -18.60
CA LYS A 62 -5.16 -5.01 -18.81
C LYS A 62 -5.61 -4.28 -17.53
N ALA A 63 -6.61 -4.81 -16.83
CA ALA A 63 -7.08 -4.23 -15.57
C ALA A 63 -6.00 -4.24 -14.49
N THR A 64 -5.25 -5.33 -14.35
CA THR A 64 -4.16 -5.41 -13.35
C THR A 64 -3.08 -4.35 -13.60
N LYS A 65 -2.75 -4.08 -14.88
CA LYS A 65 -1.83 -2.98 -15.25
C LYS A 65 -2.39 -1.62 -14.89
N LEU A 66 -3.62 -1.34 -15.33
CA LEU A 66 -4.29 -0.07 -15.10
C LEU A 66 -4.47 0.21 -13.60
N MET A 67 -4.92 -0.78 -12.83
CA MET A 67 -5.14 -0.64 -11.39
C MET A 67 -3.84 -0.54 -10.59
N THR A 68 -2.68 -0.81 -11.19
CA THR A 68 -1.39 -0.46 -10.56
C THR A 68 -1.33 1.04 -10.22
N SER A 69 -1.99 1.90 -11.00
CA SER A 69 -2.05 3.35 -10.76
C SER A 69 -3.02 3.77 -9.64
N MET A 70 -3.72 2.81 -9.04
CA MET A 70 -4.58 3.01 -7.88
C MET A 70 -3.97 2.37 -6.63
N CYS A 71 -2.71 1.94 -6.68
CA CYS A 71 -2.07 1.27 -5.56
C CYS A 71 -1.83 2.22 -4.38
N SER A 72 -1.67 3.53 -4.61
CA SER A 72 -1.58 4.53 -3.54
C SER A 72 -2.80 4.56 -2.61
N PHE A 73 -3.98 4.11 -3.04
CA PHE A 73 -5.14 3.93 -2.17
C PHE A 73 -4.86 2.98 -1.00
N LEU A 74 -3.93 2.03 -1.16
CA LEU A 74 -3.51 1.13 -0.09
C LEU A 74 -2.87 1.88 1.07
N ILE A 75 -2.22 3.03 0.85
CA ILE A 75 -1.67 3.86 1.94
C ILE A 75 -2.79 4.19 2.95
N TYR A 76 -3.96 4.57 2.44
CA TYR A 76 -5.10 4.96 3.26
C TYR A 76 -5.87 3.77 3.81
N LEU A 77 -5.99 2.68 3.06
CA LEU A 77 -6.67 1.45 3.51
C LEU A 77 -5.86 0.69 4.58
N ILE A 78 -4.53 0.83 4.58
CA ILE A 78 -3.65 0.22 5.58
C ILE A 78 -3.64 1.03 6.89
N LEU A 79 -4.00 2.33 6.89
CA LEU A 79 -3.99 3.18 8.09
C LEU A 79 -4.81 2.61 9.27
N PRO A 80 -6.07 2.17 9.11
CA PRO A 80 -6.81 1.55 10.20
C PRO A 80 -6.12 0.28 10.74
N LEU A 81 -5.52 -0.53 9.87
CA LEU A 81 -4.79 -1.75 10.24
C LEU A 81 -3.52 -1.42 11.02
N PHE A 82 -2.82 -0.37 10.62
CA PHE A 82 -1.68 0.19 11.35
C PHE A 82 -2.07 0.61 12.78
N ILE A 83 -3.19 1.32 12.93
CA ILE A 83 -3.71 1.76 14.24
C ILE A 83 -4.09 0.53 15.10
N MET A 84 -4.77 -0.46 14.53
CA MET A 84 -5.21 -1.65 15.29
C MET A 84 -4.04 -2.49 15.82
N THR A 85 -2.97 -2.61 15.05
CA THR A 85 -1.83 -3.47 15.39
C THR A 85 -0.78 -2.78 16.25
N THR A 86 -0.40 -1.56 15.86
CA THR A 86 0.70 -0.83 16.49
C THR A 86 0.17 0.34 17.29
N GLY A 87 -0.73 1.16 16.73
CA GLY A 87 -1.20 2.38 17.40
C GLY A 87 -1.91 2.15 18.74
N PHE A 88 -2.77 1.14 18.84
CA PHE A 88 -3.59 0.87 20.01
C PHE A 88 -2.80 0.75 21.32
N GLU A 89 -1.62 0.13 21.28
CA GLU A 89 -0.78 -0.07 22.47
C GLU A 89 -0.09 1.21 22.94
N PHE A 90 0.22 2.11 22.02
CA PHE A 90 0.77 3.43 22.32
C PHE A 90 -0.30 4.34 22.91
N SER A 91 -1.51 4.31 22.35
CA SER A 91 -2.66 5.08 22.88
C SER A 91 -3.00 4.69 24.33
N ARG A 92 -3.01 3.38 24.65
CA ARG A 92 -3.31 2.88 26.00
C ARG A 92 -2.09 2.74 26.92
N ARG A 93 -0.90 3.12 26.45
CA ARG A 93 0.39 2.93 27.15
C ARG A 93 0.66 1.47 27.58
N SER A 94 -0.03 0.50 26.98
CA SER A 94 0.11 -0.92 27.28
C SER A 94 1.43 -1.50 26.77
N TYR A 95 2.17 -0.76 25.93
CA TYR A 95 3.53 -1.09 25.53
C TYR A 95 4.52 -1.22 26.71
N LYS A 96 4.20 -0.63 27.87
CA LYS A 96 5.03 -0.77 29.08
C LYS A 96 5.02 -2.18 29.66
N ASN A 97 3.92 -2.91 29.51
CA ASN A 97 3.74 -4.27 30.07
C ASN A 97 4.74 -5.29 29.48
N PRO A 98 4.90 -5.41 28.15
CA PRO A 98 5.93 -6.29 27.59
C PRO A 98 7.35 -5.82 27.94
N LEU A 99 7.59 -4.52 28.07
CA LEU A 99 8.91 -3.99 28.43
C LEU A 99 9.27 -4.27 29.90
N SER A 100 8.32 -4.23 30.82
CA SER A 100 8.54 -4.56 32.23
C SER A 100 8.65 -6.06 32.48
N SER A 101 8.06 -6.90 31.63
CA SER A 101 8.17 -8.36 31.70
C SER A 101 9.47 -8.94 31.10
N GLY A 102 10.45 -8.09 30.80
CA GLY A 102 11.78 -8.50 30.33
C GLY A 102 11.96 -8.51 28.81
N MET A 103 11.01 -8.01 28.02
CA MET A 103 11.22 -7.82 26.58
C MET A 103 12.14 -6.61 26.33
N THR A 104 13.19 -6.80 25.52
CA THR A 104 14.03 -5.67 25.09
C THR A 104 13.27 -4.74 24.14
N ARG A 105 13.63 -3.45 24.15
CA ARG A 105 13.01 -2.43 23.28
C ARG A 105 13.15 -2.77 21.79
N LEU A 106 14.29 -3.33 21.39
CA LEU A 106 14.56 -3.74 20.02
C LEU A 106 13.68 -4.92 19.59
N ASN A 107 13.52 -5.94 20.44
CA ASN A 107 12.64 -7.07 20.14
C ASN A 107 11.16 -6.66 20.06
N TYR A 108 10.74 -5.70 20.88
CA TYR A 108 9.40 -5.12 20.79
C TYR A 108 9.21 -4.41 19.43
N TYR A 109 10.16 -3.58 19.00
CA TYR A 109 10.12 -2.90 17.71
C TYR A 109 10.08 -3.89 16.54
N LEU A 110 11.01 -4.84 16.49
CA LEU A 110 11.06 -5.84 15.42
C LEU A 110 9.78 -6.69 15.38
N SER A 111 9.20 -7.04 16.53
CA SER A 111 7.92 -7.76 16.58
C SER A 111 6.81 -6.98 15.88
N LYS A 112 6.67 -5.68 16.21
CA LYS A 112 5.62 -4.83 15.62
C LYS A 112 5.82 -4.61 14.13
N TYR A 113 7.06 -4.29 13.73
CA TYR A 113 7.38 -4.10 12.32
C TYR A 113 7.17 -5.38 11.51
N SER A 114 7.54 -6.55 12.06
CA SER A 114 7.34 -7.85 11.38
C SER A 114 5.86 -8.16 11.14
N VAL A 115 5.00 -7.95 12.15
CA VAL A 115 3.54 -8.09 12.01
C VAL A 115 3.03 -7.16 10.91
N PHE A 116 3.52 -5.92 10.92
CA PHE A 116 3.11 -4.92 9.95
C PHE A 116 3.52 -5.27 8.52
N ILE A 117 4.75 -5.78 8.29
CA ILE A 117 5.20 -6.27 6.97
C ILE A 117 4.23 -7.30 6.41
N VAL A 118 3.83 -8.28 7.23
CA VAL A 118 2.91 -9.33 6.79
C VAL A 118 1.54 -8.75 6.44
N ILE A 119 1.05 -7.77 7.19
CA ILE A 119 -0.22 -7.09 6.89
C ILE A 119 -0.17 -6.39 5.55
N VAL A 120 0.88 -5.60 5.28
CA VAL A 120 1.04 -4.92 3.99
C VAL A 120 1.13 -5.93 2.86
N LEU A 121 1.86 -7.03 3.04
CA LEU A 121 1.95 -8.11 2.06
C LEU A 121 0.58 -8.74 1.77
N LEU A 122 -0.21 -9.05 2.80
CA LEU A 122 -1.56 -9.60 2.64
C LEU A 122 -2.49 -8.61 1.92
N GLN A 123 -2.37 -7.31 2.22
CA GLN A 123 -3.16 -6.25 1.57
C GLN A 123 -2.84 -6.14 0.08
N VAL A 124 -1.55 -6.16 -0.29
CA VAL A 124 -1.13 -6.13 -1.69
C VAL A 124 -1.60 -7.39 -2.44
N ILE A 125 -1.49 -8.56 -1.82
CA ILE A 125 -1.99 -9.82 -2.40
C ILE A 125 -3.51 -9.76 -2.60
N LEU A 126 -4.26 -9.29 -1.60
CA LEU A 126 -5.71 -9.20 -1.69
C LEU A 126 -6.13 -8.21 -2.78
N TYR A 127 -5.45 -7.06 -2.86
CA TYR A 127 -5.67 -6.05 -3.88
C TYR A 127 -5.53 -6.64 -5.29
N TYR A 128 -4.34 -7.13 -5.64
CA TYR A 128 -4.08 -7.67 -6.98
C TYR A 128 -4.87 -8.95 -7.28
N GLY A 129 -5.04 -9.82 -6.28
CA GLY A 129 -5.83 -11.03 -6.41
C GLY A 129 -7.30 -10.72 -6.73
N THR A 130 -7.89 -9.74 -6.05
CA THR A 130 -9.27 -9.32 -6.30
C THR A 130 -9.42 -8.70 -7.69
N VAL A 131 -8.49 -7.81 -8.09
CA VAL A 131 -8.50 -7.19 -9.42
C VAL A 131 -8.49 -8.25 -10.53
N TYR A 132 -7.58 -9.21 -10.43
CA TYR A 132 -7.39 -10.25 -11.44
C TYR A 132 -8.61 -11.18 -11.53
N VAL A 133 -9.12 -11.66 -10.39
CA VAL A 133 -10.26 -12.59 -10.33
C VAL A 133 -11.55 -11.92 -10.80
N VAL A 134 -11.88 -10.74 -10.27
CA VAL A 134 -13.12 -10.03 -10.60
C VAL A 134 -13.18 -9.69 -12.10
N THR A 135 -12.08 -9.16 -12.63
CA THR A 135 -12.02 -8.80 -14.06
C THR A 135 -12.00 -10.05 -14.94
N GLY A 136 -11.30 -11.10 -14.51
CA GLY A 136 -11.26 -12.38 -15.20
C GLY A 136 -12.65 -13.00 -15.38
N ILE A 137 -13.48 -12.92 -14.35
CA ILE A 137 -14.88 -13.40 -14.39
C ILE A 137 -15.75 -12.49 -15.28
N LYS A 138 -15.58 -11.17 -15.22
CA LYS A 138 -16.43 -10.22 -15.95
C LYS A 138 -16.14 -10.19 -17.47
N ASN A 139 -14.87 -10.08 -17.83
CA ASN A 139 -14.42 -9.73 -19.18
C ASN A 139 -13.38 -10.72 -19.76
N GLY A 140 -13.04 -11.78 -19.03
CA GLY A 140 -12.05 -12.78 -19.42
C GLY A 140 -10.64 -12.49 -18.88
N PHE A 141 -9.84 -13.56 -18.74
CA PHE A 141 -8.50 -13.51 -18.15
C PHE A 141 -7.44 -12.90 -19.08
N GLY A 142 -7.63 -12.96 -20.41
CA GLY A 142 -6.65 -12.49 -21.40
C GLY A 142 -5.43 -13.42 -21.52
N ILE A 143 -4.44 -13.00 -22.31
CA ILE A 143 -3.24 -13.78 -22.60
C ILE A 143 -2.17 -13.47 -21.55
N PHE A 144 -1.81 -14.45 -20.75
CA PHE A 144 -0.71 -14.32 -19.78
C PHE A 144 0.64 -14.61 -20.45
N THR A 145 1.41 -13.56 -20.73
CA THR A 145 2.77 -13.67 -21.26
C THR A 145 3.79 -13.69 -20.12
N LEU A 146 4.88 -14.47 -20.24
CA LEU A 146 5.97 -14.50 -19.25
C LEU A 146 6.53 -13.10 -18.95
N ASN A 147 6.72 -12.28 -20.00
CA ASN A 147 7.18 -10.90 -19.87
C ASN A 147 6.23 -10.03 -19.04
N PHE A 148 4.92 -10.28 -19.13
CA PHE A 148 3.93 -9.58 -18.31
C PHE A 148 4.08 -9.99 -16.83
N GLY A 149 4.17 -11.29 -16.55
CA GLY A 149 4.34 -11.81 -15.19
C GLY A 149 5.58 -11.24 -14.49
N ILE A 150 6.72 -11.21 -15.17
CA ILE A 150 7.98 -10.66 -14.62
C ILE A 150 7.85 -9.16 -14.32
N LYS A 151 7.33 -8.38 -15.28
CA LYS A 151 7.16 -6.92 -15.09
C LYS A 151 6.16 -6.59 -13.98
N MET A 152 5.07 -7.35 -13.89
CA MET A 152 4.11 -7.21 -12.79
C MET A 152 4.75 -7.55 -11.44
N ALA A 153 5.51 -8.64 -11.36
CA ALA A 153 6.19 -9.01 -10.12
C ALA A 153 7.18 -7.91 -9.67
N GLN A 154 7.92 -7.30 -10.60
CA GLN A 154 8.81 -6.17 -10.32
C GLN A 154 8.04 -4.94 -9.83
N ALA A 155 6.92 -4.60 -10.48
CA ALA A 155 6.06 -3.48 -10.06
C ALA A 155 5.48 -3.71 -8.67
N ILE A 156 4.96 -4.91 -8.39
CA ILE A 156 4.40 -5.30 -7.09
C ILE A 156 5.48 -5.24 -6.00
N LEU A 157 6.69 -5.75 -6.27
CA LEU A 157 7.81 -5.70 -5.33
C LEU A 157 8.20 -4.25 -5.02
N LEU A 158 8.32 -3.40 -6.03
CA LEU A 158 8.65 -1.99 -5.86
C LEU A 158 7.58 -1.28 -5.01
N GLN A 159 6.30 -1.47 -5.34
CA GLN A 159 5.20 -0.89 -4.57
C GLN A 159 5.17 -1.37 -3.13
N LEU A 160 5.41 -2.66 -2.89
CA LEU A 160 5.51 -3.24 -1.55
C LEU A 160 6.61 -2.53 -0.73
N LEU A 161 7.80 -2.35 -1.32
CA LEU A 161 8.91 -1.66 -0.66
C LEU A 161 8.59 -0.20 -0.36
N LEU A 162 7.95 0.51 -1.29
CA LEU A 162 7.57 1.92 -1.11
C LEU A 162 6.48 2.10 -0.05
N LEU A 163 5.48 1.22 -0.01
CA LEU A 163 4.48 1.19 1.06
C LEU A 163 5.15 0.96 2.43
N LEU A 164 6.07 0.00 2.52
CA LEU A 164 6.83 -0.24 3.75
C LEU A 164 7.71 0.94 4.15
N ALA A 165 8.28 1.67 3.18
CA ALA A 165 9.07 2.86 3.42
C ALA A 165 8.23 3.99 4.04
N ILE A 166 7.06 4.29 3.48
CA ILE A 166 6.13 5.30 4.02
C ILE A 166 5.76 4.96 5.48
N PHE A 167 5.35 3.72 5.73
CA PHE A 167 4.95 3.32 7.08
C PHE A 167 6.12 3.15 8.05
N SER A 168 7.33 2.89 7.57
CA SER A 168 8.54 2.91 8.41
C SER A 168 8.76 4.29 9.02
N VAL A 169 8.59 5.36 8.22
CA VAL A 169 8.66 6.75 8.69
C VAL A 169 7.58 7.01 9.74
N SER A 170 6.34 6.56 9.50
CA SER A 170 5.24 6.73 10.46
C SER A 170 5.46 5.98 11.76
N ILE A 171 6.03 4.77 11.71
CA ILE A 171 6.43 4.01 12.89
C ILE A 171 7.53 4.75 13.65
N LEU A 172 8.55 5.25 12.95
CA LEU A 172 9.61 6.03 13.60
C LEU A 172 9.04 7.23 14.36
N VAL A 173 8.13 7.99 13.73
CA VAL A 173 7.44 9.11 14.38
C VAL A 173 6.59 8.65 15.56
N LEU A 174 5.89 7.51 15.45
CA LEU A 174 5.14 6.94 16.57
C LEU A 174 6.04 6.65 17.78
N PHE A 175 7.21 6.07 17.55
CA PHE A 175 8.15 5.71 18.62
C PHE A 175 8.85 6.92 19.25
N ILE A 176 9.08 7.99 18.49
CA ILE A 176 9.66 9.24 19.01
C ILE A 176 8.62 10.04 19.80
N THR A 177 7.41 10.19 19.26
CA THR A 177 6.37 11.06 19.82
C THR A 177 5.44 10.38 20.81
N PHE A 178 5.44 9.03 20.84
CA PHE A 178 4.46 8.21 21.55
C PHE A 178 2.99 8.53 21.20
N SER A 179 2.75 9.20 20.06
CA SER A 179 1.44 9.69 19.66
C SER A 179 0.96 8.97 18.40
N THR A 180 -0.16 8.26 18.52
CA THR A 180 -0.83 7.63 17.38
C THR A 180 -1.32 8.64 16.36
N ILE A 181 -1.77 9.82 16.84
CA ILE A 181 -2.25 10.90 15.98
C ILE A 181 -1.09 11.42 15.13
N SER A 182 0.08 11.66 15.74
CA SER A 182 1.26 12.12 15.01
C SER A 182 1.65 11.15 13.90
N ALA A 183 1.65 9.84 14.20
CA ALA A 183 1.99 8.82 13.21
C ALA A 183 1.01 8.79 12.03
N VAL A 184 -0.29 8.91 12.29
CA VAL A 184 -1.33 8.96 11.24
C VAL A 184 -1.19 10.21 10.37
N VAL A 185 -1.00 11.37 11.00
CA VAL A 185 -0.78 12.64 10.28
C VAL A 185 0.47 12.54 9.42
N THR A 186 1.57 11.99 9.94
CA THR A 186 2.79 11.78 9.16
C THR A 186 2.55 10.90 7.94
N THR A 187 1.83 9.78 8.06
CA THR A 187 1.54 8.89 6.91
C THR A 187 0.85 9.62 5.75
N ILE A 188 -0.02 10.59 6.06
CA ILE A 188 -0.78 11.34 5.06
C ILE A 188 0.03 12.52 4.52
N ILE A 189 0.65 13.28 5.42
CA ILE A 189 1.31 14.55 5.08
C ILE A 189 2.69 14.31 4.45
N PHE A 190 3.41 13.26 4.84
CA PHE A 190 4.75 13.00 4.33
C PHE A 190 4.78 12.80 2.79
N PRO A 191 3.95 11.91 2.19
CA PRO A 191 3.91 11.77 0.74
C PRO A 191 3.47 13.05 0.01
N LEU A 192 2.52 13.80 0.60
CA LEU A 192 2.03 15.06 0.04
C LEU A 192 3.11 16.14 0.03
N LEU A 193 3.84 16.30 1.13
CA LEU A 193 4.94 17.27 1.23
C LEU A 193 6.03 16.95 0.22
N VAL A 194 6.40 15.68 0.05
CA VAL A 194 7.43 15.31 -0.93
C VAL A 194 6.96 15.63 -2.35
N ASN A 195 5.69 15.37 -2.68
CA ASN A 195 5.12 15.75 -3.96
C ASN A 195 5.17 17.26 -4.22
N ILE A 196 4.78 18.07 -3.23
CA ILE A 196 4.86 19.53 -3.32
C ILE A 196 6.29 20.01 -3.52
N LEU A 197 7.24 19.47 -2.75
CA LEU A 197 8.65 19.80 -2.87
C LEU A 197 9.20 19.43 -4.26
N HIS A 198 8.81 18.27 -4.81
CA HIS A 198 9.22 17.87 -6.15
C HIS A 198 8.72 18.85 -7.22
N MET A 199 7.47 19.32 -7.11
CA MET A 199 6.90 20.32 -8.03
C MET A 199 7.59 21.68 -7.96
N ILE A 200 8.04 22.10 -6.77
CA ILE A 200 8.74 23.39 -6.58
C ILE A 200 10.20 23.29 -7.05
N PHE A 201 10.87 22.18 -6.75
CA PHE A 201 12.30 21.99 -7.01
C PHE A 201 12.56 21.06 -8.21
N ILE A 202 11.98 21.39 -9.36
CA ILE A 202 12.05 20.61 -10.62
C ILE A 202 13.49 20.26 -11.03
N LYS A 203 14.47 21.13 -10.72
CA LYS A 203 15.89 20.94 -11.08
C LYS A 203 16.65 19.97 -10.17
N VAL A 204 16.09 19.55 -9.05
CA VAL A 204 16.78 18.73 -8.05
C VAL A 204 16.51 17.25 -8.31
N ALA A 205 17.44 16.59 -9.02
CA ALA A 205 17.26 15.22 -9.50
C ALA A 205 17.06 14.17 -8.39
N TRP A 206 17.66 14.37 -7.21
CA TRP A 206 17.56 13.39 -6.12
C TRP A 206 16.19 13.37 -5.44
N LEU A 207 15.45 14.49 -5.50
CA LEU A 207 14.15 14.62 -4.83
C LEU A 207 13.08 13.71 -5.44
N LYS A 208 13.25 13.36 -6.73
CA LYS A 208 12.41 12.39 -7.45
C LYS A 208 12.36 11.02 -6.75
N TYR A 209 13.44 10.59 -6.11
CA TYR A 209 13.49 9.27 -5.45
C TYR A 209 12.69 9.20 -4.15
N PHE A 210 12.33 10.35 -3.57
CA PHE A 210 11.53 10.41 -2.36
C PHE A 210 10.03 10.49 -2.65
N ASP A 211 9.62 10.73 -3.91
CA ASP A 211 8.21 10.68 -4.30
C ASP A 211 7.71 9.24 -4.36
N PHE A 212 7.48 8.68 -3.18
CA PHE A 212 7.05 7.30 -3.02
C PHE A 212 5.64 7.10 -3.56
N GLN A 213 4.72 8.06 -3.38
CA GLN A 213 3.33 7.92 -3.83
C GLN A 213 3.23 7.99 -5.36
N GLY A 214 3.86 8.98 -6.00
CA GLY A 214 3.85 9.07 -7.46
C GLY A 214 4.59 7.89 -8.13
N THR A 215 5.65 7.39 -7.49
CA THR A 215 6.36 6.19 -7.97
C THR A 215 5.52 4.92 -7.77
N ILE A 216 4.71 4.82 -6.70
CA ILE A 216 3.76 3.70 -6.51
C ILE A 216 2.77 3.65 -7.67
N ASP A 217 2.12 4.76 -8.00
CA ASP A 217 1.06 4.77 -9.02
C ASP A 217 1.62 4.64 -10.45
N SER A 218 2.83 5.15 -10.69
CA SER A 218 3.47 5.03 -11.99
C SER A 218 4.32 3.77 -12.17
N ALA A 219 4.48 2.94 -11.14
CA ALA A 219 5.45 1.83 -11.10
C ALA A 219 5.49 0.98 -12.37
N TYR A 220 4.34 0.56 -12.90
CA TYR A 220 4.26 -0.26 -14.12
C TYR A 220 4.52 0.54 -15.41
N PHE A 221 4.14 1.82 -15.44
CA PHE A 221 4.15 2.66 -16.64
C PHE A 221 5.45 3.43 -16.85
N THR A 222 6.14 3.88 -15.81
CA THR A 222 7.37 4.69 -15.96
C THR A 222 8.65 3.87 -15.97
N HIS A 223 8.67 2.75 -15.24
CA HIS A 223 9.89 1.95 -15.06
C HIS A 223 9.95 0.69 -15.94
N PHE A 224 8.82 0.22 -16.47
CA PHE A 224 8.76 -1.09 -17.15
C PHE A 224 8.05 -1.09 -18.51
N GLN A 225 7.73 0.07 -19.10
CA GLN A 225 7.39 0.17 -20.53
C GLN A 225 8.61 -0.23 -21.37
N PRO A 226 8.45 -1.00 -22.47
CA PRO A 226 9.50 -1.06 -23.47
C PRO A 226 9.74 0.35 -24.00
N LYS A 227 10.99 0.83 -23.98
CA LYS A 227 11.36 1.96 -24.84
C LYS A 227 11.10 1.50 -26.27
N ILE A 228 10.12 2.12 -26.92
CA ILE A 228 9.93 2.02 -28.36
C ILE A 228 11.13 2.69 -29.03
#